data_AF-A0ABD7X655-F1
#
_entry.id   AF-A0ABD7X655-F1
#
_cell.length_a   1.000
_cell.length_b   1.000
_cell.length_c   1.000
_cell.angle_alpha   90.00
_cell.angle_beta   90.00
_cell.angle_gamma   90.00
#
_symmetry.space_group_name_H-M   'P 1'
#
loop_
_entity.id
_entity.type
_entity.pdbx_description
1 polymer ?
#
loop_
_entity_poly.entity_id
_entity_poly.type
_entity_poly.pdbx_seq_one_letter_code
_entity_poly.pdbx_strand_id
1 'polypeptide(L)'
;MAVTASELMDELHIDVDEVETKTVQGLIDSAKEIVAHSVTDDLTAEQLEAKYPTLFDLATKNLATSMYYDRELTNGTSKGFQMVIVHLSTKIAIDEKKGGNDETQTV
;
A
#
# COMPACT_ATOMS: atom_id res chain seq x y z
N MET A 1 -6.49 -9.12 -0.15
CA MET A 1 -7.32 -9.30 -1.36
C MET A 1 -7.02 -8.03 -2.14
N ALA A 2 -6.37 -8.17 -3.30
CA ALA A 2 -5.81 -7.03 -4.01
C ALA A 2 -6.85 -5.93 -4.22
N VAL A 3 -6.46 -4.68 -3.98
CA VAL A 3 -7.35 -3.52 -4.14
C VAL A 3 -7.71 -3.35 -5.61
N THR A 4 -9.00 -3.39 -5.94
CA THR A 4 -9.50 -3.11 -7.30
C THR A 4 -10.16 -1.73 -7.39
N ALA A 5 -10.16 -1.14 -8.58
CA ALA A 5 -10.82 0.15 -8.83
C ALA A 5 -12.32 0.11 -8.51
N SER A 6 -13.03 -0.95 -8.91
CA SER A 6 -14.46 -1.10 -8.64
C SER A 6 -14.77 -1.12 -7.15
N GLU A 7 -14.01 -1.89 -6.36
CA GLU A 7 -14.24 -1.97 -4.92
C GLU A 7 -13.97 -0.65 -4.21
N LEU A 8 -12.93 0.07 -4.63
CA LEU A 8 -12.63 1.37 -4.06
C LEU A 8 -13.67 2.41 -4.45
N MET A 9 -14.15 2.40 -5.69
CA MET A 9 -15.24 3.27 -6.14
C MET A 9 -16.54 3.00 -5.39
N ASP A 10 -16.91 1.73 -5.21
CA ASP A 10 -18.09 1.33 -4.44
C ASP A 10 -17.99 1.80 -2.98
N GLU A 11 -16.81 1.66 -2.36
CA GLU A 11 -16.54 2.10 -0.98
C GLU A 11 -16.63 3.62 -0.82
N LEU A 12 -16.22 4.37 -1.84
CA LEU A 12 -16.23 5.83 -1.86
C LEU A 12 -17.51 6.44 -2.44
N HIS A 13 -18.47 5.60 -2.84
CA HIS A 13 -19.71 6.01 -3.52
C HIS A 13 -19.43 6.88 -4.76
N ILE A 14 -18.41 6.52 -5.54
CA ILE A 14 -18.08 7.16 -6.82
C ILE A 14 -18.94 6.52 -7.91
N ASP A 15 -19.55 7.35 -8.75
CA ASP A 15 -20.33 6.87 -9.89
C ASP A 15 -19.44 6.10 -10.87
N VAL A 16 -19.87 4.89 -11.23
CA VAL A 16 -19.08 4.00 -12.09
C VAL A 16 -19.22 4.40 -13.55
N ASP A 17 -18.16 5.01 -14.09
CA ASP A 17 -17.95 5.19 -15.53
C ASP A 17 -16.51 4.85 -15.95
N GLU A 18 -16.26 4.83 -17.26
CA GLU A 18 -14.95 4.46 -17.81
C GLU A 18 -13.84 5.44 -17.41
N VAL A 19 -14.14 6.72 -17.28
CA VAL A 19 -13.17 7.78 -16.93
C VAL A 19 -12.81 7.66 -15.46
N GLU A 20 -13.80 7.54 -14.57
CA GLU A 20 -13.60 7.36 -13.15
C GLU A 20 -12.87 6.05 -12.86
N THR A 21 -13.25 4.95 -13.52
CA THR A 21 -12.58 3.65 -13.35
C THR A 21 -11.10 3.73 -13.71
N LYS A 22 -10.75 4.33 -14.85
CA LYS A 22 -9.34 4.53 -15.25
C LYS A 22 -8.59 5.44 -14.29
N THR A 23 -9.27 6.47 -13.80
CA THR A 23 -8.70 7.45 -12.86
C THR A 23 -8.37 6.78 -11.54
N VAL A 24 -9.30 6.01 -10.97
CA VAL A 24 -9.11 5.29 -9.71
C VAL A 24 -8.08 4.17 -9.88
N GLN A 25 -8.08 3.44 -11.00
CA GLN A 25 -7.06 2.43 -11.26
C GLN A 25 -5.65 3.05 -11.29
N GLY A 26 -5.45 4.15 -12.01
CA GLY A 26 -4.13 4.81 -12.06
C GLY A 26 -3.67 5.35 -10.69
N LEU A 27 -4.63 5.75 -9.84
CA LEU A 27 -4.35 6.13 -8.45
C LEU A 27 -3.93 4.93 -7.58
N ILE A 28 -4.61 3.79 -7.73
CA ILE A 28 -4.23 2.55 -7.05
C ILE A 28 -2.82 2.13 -7.46
N ASP A 29 -2.50 2.15 -8.76
CA ASP A 29 -1.19 1.76 -9.28
C ASP A 29 -0.09 2.68 -8.70
N SER A 30 -0.30 4.00 -8.74
CA SER A 30 0.62 4.97 -8.13
C SER A 30 0.77 4.76 -6.62
N ALA A 31 -0.33 4.48 -5.93
CA ALA A 31 -0.32 4.24 -4.48
C ALA A 31 0.47 2.96 -4.14
N LYS A 32 0.34 1.89 -4.93
CA LYS A 32 1.11 0.65 -4.74
C LYS A 32 2.61 0.89 -4.84
N GLU A 33 3.05 1.64 -5.85
CA GLU A 33 4.46 2.01 -6.02
C GLU A 33 4.98 2.83 -4.84
N ILE A 34 4.23 3.87 -4.43
CA ILE A 34 4.61 4.72 -3.29
C ILE A 34 4.70 3.91 -2.01
N VAL A 35 3.72 3.03 -1.74
CA VAL A 35 3.74 2.17 -0.54
C VAL A 35 4.95 1.26 -0.55
N ALA A 36 5.26 0.61 -1.69
CA ALA A 36 6.42 -0.27 -1.80
C ALA A 36 7.72 0.46 -1.48
N HIS A 37 7.97 1.58 -2.14
CA HIS A 37 9.17 2.41 -1.92
C HIS A 37 9.23 3.04 -0.53
N SER A 38 8.10 3.21 0.16
CA SER A 38 8.07 3.76 1.51
C SER A 38 8.53 2.76 2.58
N VAL A 39 8.50 1.46 2.28
CA VAL A 39 8.67 0.42 3.32
C VAL A 39 9.90 -0.46 3.13
N THR A 40 10.41 -0.61 1.91
CA THR A 40 11.62 -1.38 1.61
C THR A 40 12.08 -1.12 0.17
N ASP A 41 13.37 -1.34 -0.10
CA ASP A 41 13.94 -1.36 -1.45
C ASP A 41 14.11 -2.80 -2.00
N ASP A 42 13.87 -3.83 -1.17
CA ASP A 42 14.20 -5.23 -1.47
C ASP A 42 13.03 -6.03 -2.06
N LEU A 43 11.79 -5.56 -1.89
CA LEU A 43 10.58 -6.26 -2.32
C LEU A 43 9.78 -5.42 -3.33
N THR A 44 9.27 -6.08 -4.37
CA THR A 44 8.34 -5.44 -5.31
C THR A 44 6.95 -5.26 -4.68
N ALA A 45 6.13 -4.40 -5.29
CA ALA A 45 4.74 -4.20 -4.87
C ALA A 45 3.94 -5.52 -4.84
N GLU A 46 4.12 -6.40 -5.83
CA GLU A 46 3.43 -7.70 -5.90
C GLU A 46 3.89 -8.64 -4.78
N GLN A 47 5.18 -8.63 -4.45
CA GLN A 47 5.72 -9.43 -3.35
C GLN A 47 5.19 -8.94 -1.99
N LEU A 48 5.08 -7.62 -1.82
CA LEU A 48 4.51 -7.01 -0.62
C LEU A 48 3.00 -7.29 -0.49
N GLU A 49 2.25 -7.19 -1.59
CA GLU A 49 0.82 -7.55 -1.64
C GLU A 49 0.60 -9.03 -1.30
N ALA A 50 1.46 -9.93 -1.79
CA ALA A 50 1.38 -11.35 -1.47
C ALA A 50 1.77 -11.68 -0.01
N LYS A 51 2.83 -11.05 0.51
CA LYS A 51 3.38 -11.36 1.84
C LYS A 51 2.65 -10.65 2.98
N TYR A 52 2.16 -9.43 2.75
CA TYR A 52 1.52 -8.58 3.75
C TYR A 52 0.19 -7.99 3.25
N PRO A 53 -0.73 -8.81 2.71
CA PRO A 53 -1.89 -8.34 1.96
C PRO A 53 -2.72 -7.31 2.74
N THR A 54 -3.04 -7.59 4.01
CA THR A 54 -3.87 -6.69 4.81
C THR A 54 -3.27 -5.29 4.99
N LEU A 55 -1.98 -5.20 5.30
CA LEU A 55 -1.33 -3.90 5.54
C LEU A 55 -1.03 -3.18 4.22
N PHE A 56 -0.60 -3.91 3.20
CA PHE A 56 -0.30 -3.35 1.89
C PHE A 56 -1.57 -2.83 1.19
N ASP A 57 -2.64 -3.63 1.19
CA ASP A 57 -3.94 -3.25 0.62
C ASP A 57 -4.51 -2.02 1.35
N LEU A 58 -4.46 -2.00 2.69
CA LEU A 58 -4.99 -0.89 3.48
C LEU A 58 -4.19 0.41 3.27
N ALA A 59 -2.85 0.34 3.18
CA ALA A 59 -2.03 1.49 2.87
C ALA A 59 -2.34 2.03 1.47
N THR A 60 -2.44 1.13 0.49
CA THR A 60 -2.78 1.45 -0.91
C THR A 60 -4.13 2.15 -0.99
N LYS A 61 -5.18 1.60 -0.35
CA LYS A 61 -6.51 2.23 -0.29
C LYS A 61 -6.45 3.62 0.32
N ASN A 62 -5.85 3.75 1.52
CA ASN A 62 -5.79 5.04 2.21
C ASN A 62 -5.10 6.13 1.38
N LEU A 63 -4.03 5.78 0.67
CA LEU A 63 -3.31 6.72 -0.19
C LEU A 63 -4.10 7.03 -1.46
N ALA A 64 -4.62 6.02 -2.16
CA ALA A 64 -5.43 6.20 -3.35
C ALA A 64 -6.66 7.08 -3.08
N THR A 65 -7.35 6.87 -1.95
CA THR A 65 -8.45 7.73 -1.48
C THR A 65 -7.97 9.17 -1.24
N SER A 66 -6.83 9.34 -0.57
CA SER A 66 -6.28 10.68 -0.30
C SER A 66 -5.97 11.41 -1.61
N MET A 67 -5.33 10.72 -2.57
CA MET A 67 -4.99 11.27 -3.89
C MET A 67 -6.22 11.52 -4.77
N TYR A 68 -7.30 10.77 -4.58
CA TYR A 68 -8.56 11.00 -5.30
C TYR A 68 -9.17 12.35 -4.92
N TYR A 69 -9.25 12.65 -3.62
CA TYR A 69 -9.83 13.90 -3.14
C TYR A 69 -8.86 15.09 -3.14
N ASP A 70 -7.55 14.84 -2.98
CA ASP A 70 -6.50 15.86 -2.98
C ASP A 70 -5.23 15.30 -3.61
N ARG A 71 -5.08 15.52 -4.92
CA ARG A 71 -3.92 15.06 -5.71
C ARG A 71 -2.60 15.65 -5.24
N GLU A 72 -2.63 16.84 -4.65
CA GLU A 72 -1.43 17.54 -4.17
C GLU A 72 -1.04 17.09 -2.77
N LEU A 73 -1.90 16.34 -2.08
CA LEU A 73 -1.75 16.00 -0.67
C LEU A 73 -1.37 17.25 0.13
N THR A 74 -2.15 18.32 -0.06
CA THR A 74 -1.90 19.68 0.45
C THR A 74 -1.65 19.67 1.97
N ASN A 75 -2.35 18.80 2.69
CA ASN A 75 -2.21 18.62 4.15
C ASN A 75 -1.34 17.41 4.55
N GLY A 76 -0.56 16.89 3.60
CA GLY A 76 0.18 15.64 3.73
C GLY A 76 -0.71 14.41 3.61
N THR A 77 -0.13 13.25 3.92
CA THR A 77 -0.82 11.96 3.90
C THR A 77 -1.75 11.80 5.10
N SER A 78 -2.80 10.99 4.95
CA SER A 78 -3.73 10.73 6.05
C SER A 78 -3.04 10.05 7.24
N LYS A 79 -3.52 10.33 8.47
CA LYS A 79 -3.03 9.64 9.68
C LYS A 79 -3.20 8.12 9.61
N GLY A 80 -4.27 7.66 8.93
CA GLY A 80 -4.50 6.25 8.66
C GLY A 80 -3.41 5.65 7.78
N PHE A 81 -3.04 6.32 6.69
CA PHE A 81 -1.91 5.91 5.86
C PHE A 81 -0.60 5.85 6.66
N GLN A 82 -0.26 6.90 7.41
CA GLN A 82 0.96 6.97 8.21
C GLN A 82 1.06 5.83 9.22
N MET A 83 -0.03 5.54 9.93
CA MET A 83 -0.10 4.42 10.87
C MET A 83 0.21 3.10 10.16
N VAL A 84 -0.44 2.82 9.03
CA VAL A 84 -0.30 1.55 8.34
C VAL A 84 1.12 1.38 7.76
N ILE A 85 1.71 2.44 7.22
CA ILE A 85 3.12 2.42 6.77
C ILE A 85 4.06 2.05 7.92
N VAL A 86 3.93 2.67 9.09
CA VAL A 86 4.77 2.34 10.26
C VAL A 86 4.63 0.86 10.65
N HIS A 87 3.40 0.34 10.67
CA HIS A 87 3.15 -1.07 10.98
C HIS A 87 3.74 -2.01 9.92
N LEU A 88 3.60 -1.68 8.64
CA LEU A 88 4.14 -2.46 7.53
C LEU A 88 5.66 -2.50 7.55
N SER A 89 6.33 -1.33 7.63
CA SER A 89 7.79 -1.24 7.73
C SER A 89 8.33 -2.01 8.94
N THR A 90 7.66 -1.90 10.09
CA THR A 90 8.08 -2.64 11.31
C THR A 90 7.97 -4.14 11.12
N LYS A 91 6.89 -4.62 10.48
CA LYS A 91 6.70 -6.05 10.22
C LYS A 91 7.78 -6.59 9.28
N ILE A 92 8.11 -5.85 8.22
CA ILE A 92 9.20 -6.19 7.30
C ILE A 92 10.54 -6.30 8.04
N ALA A 93 10.91 -5.27 8.81
CA ALA A 93 12.16 -5.25 9.56
C ALA A 93 12.27 -6.39 10.60
N ILE A 94 11.15 -6.81 11.21
CA ILE A 94 11.12 -7.97 12.12
C ILE A 94 11.38 -9.27 11.35
N ASP A 95 10.74 -9.44 10.19
CA ASP A 95 10.88 -10.66 9.39
C ASP A 95 12.28 -10.79 8.78
N GLU A 96 12.91 -9.68 8.38
CA GLU A 96 14.32 -9.64 7.94
C GLU A 96 15.27 -10.10 9.05
N LYS A 97 15.07 -9.62 10.28
CA LYS A 97 15.88 -10.05 11.44
C LYS A 97 15.70 -11.52 11.77
N LYS A 98 14.50 -12.07 11.57
CA LYS A 98 14.27 -13.51 11.76
C LYS A 98 14.95 -14.33 10.66
N GLY A 99 14.90 -13.89 9.41
CA GLY A 99 15.59 -14.54 8.29
C GLY A 99 17.10 -14.55 8.43
N GLY A 100 17.71 -13.48 8.98
CA GLY A 100 19.16 -13.40 9.18
C GLY A 100 19.72 -14.21 10.36
N ASN A 101 18.87 -14.65 11.30
CA ASN A 101 19.31 -15.38 12.49
C ASN A 101 19.44 -16.91 12.27
N ASP A 102 18.90 -17.44 11.18
CA ASP A 102 18.99 -18.88 10.86
C ASP A 102 20.34 -19.26 10.22
N GLU A 103 21.15 -18.29 9.77
CA GLU A 103 22.44 -18.55 9.09
C GLU A 103 23.68 -18.57 10.01
N THR A 104 23.54 -18.36 11.33
CA THR A 104 24.68 -18.27 12.27
C THR A 104 24.75 -19.37 13.34
N GLN A 105 23.99 -20.46 13.20
CA GLN A 105 24.11 -21.63 14.09
C GLN A 105 24.59 -22.88 13.36
N THR A 106 25.82 -22.85 12.85
CA THR A 106 26.63 -24.06 12.67
C THR A 106 28.08 -23.75 13.05
N VAL A 107 28.41 -24.01 14.33
CA VAL A 107 29.79 -24.13 14.82
C VAL A 107 29.93 -25.49 15.50
#